data_AF-A0A7X4AEI4-F1
#
_entry.id   AF-A0A7X4AEI4-F1
#
_cell.length_a   1.000
_cell.length_b   1.000
_cell.length_c   1.000
_cell.angle_alpha   90.00
_cell.angle_beta   90.00
_cell.angle_gamma   90.00
#
_symmetry.space_group_name_H-M   'P 1'
#
loop_
_entity.id
_entity.type
_entity.pdbx_description
1 polymer ?
#
loop_
_entity_poly.entity_id
_entity_poly.type
_entity_poly.pdbx_seq_one_letter_code
_entity_poly.pdbx_strand_id
1 'polypeptide(L)'
;MGLRRVALVALTAGCAVDPAAHERAVWTDGDFDDWEGVTAAVVDPVGDVPAGSPVDLGAIAAQDDPRFLHFLIDLGHTVTVQGMRGSVELVLDTDGDLGTGGPYGGVDGADLVVVLTRQPEPERDGHGAGVGIRRIGPGGAGEMEQASRVGLLVSPTHSSDRFEVRLDRVAVAEVTGQRRAVAPGDTMAGRLRYLRAGAVVDETAVFRHTLATVPGEDPPLLGADAVARRPEALRVVAWNVSSMSFRSNQDAFRRVVAALAPDVLLLDEIHFTVTPEDLARFTRDLAPAGKGWTWWLASG
;
A
#
# COMPACT_ATOMS: atom_id res chain seq x y z
N MET A 1 9.68 -38.53 57.62
CA MET A 1 10.33 -39.06 56.41
C MET A 1 9.57 -38.49 55.21
N GLY A 2 9.92 -37.28 54.78
CA GLY A 2 9.17 -36.54 53.74
C GLY A 2 9.85 -36.69 52.38
N LEU A 3 9.16 -37.27 51.41
CA LEU A 3 9.67 -37.39 50.04
C LEU A 3 9.86 -36.00 49.43
N ARG A 4 11.11 -35.63 49.16
CA ARG A 4 11.45 -34.50 48.29
C ARG A 4 11.07 -34.87 46.85
N ARG A 5 10.10 -34.16 46.28
CA ARG A 5 9.80 -34.24 44.84
C ARG A 5 10.87 -33.44 44.09
N VAL A 6 11.62 -34.13 43.23
CA VAL A 6 12.52 -33.50 42.26
C VAL A 6 11.69 -33.20 41.02
N ALA A 7 11.56 -31.93 40.65
CA ALA A 7 10.98 -31.53 39.38
C ALA A 7 12.10 -31.43 38.34
N LEU A 8 12.00 -32.24 37.28
CA LEU A 8 12.84 -32.14 36.09
C LEU A 8 12.18 -31.13 35.14
N VAL A 9 12.82 -29.98 34.93
CA VAL A 9 12.40 -29.01 33.92
C VAL A 9 13.25 -29.25 32.67
N ALA A 10 12.63 -29.77 31.61
CA ALA A 10 13.25 -29.84 30.29
C ALA A 10 12.91 -28.54 29.54
N LEU A 11 13.93 -27.71 29.29
CA LEU A 11 13.82 -26.58 28.38
C LEU A 11 14.00 -27.10 26.95
N THR A 12 12.90 -27.28 26.23
CA THR A 12 12.97 -27.41 24.77
C THR A 12 13.04 -26.00 24.18
N ALA A 13 14.19 -25.64 23.61
CA ALA A 13 14.30 -24.53 22.67
C ALA A 13 13.57 -24.91 21.37
N GLY A 14 12.24 -24.89 21.41
CA GLY A 14 11.43 -24.86 20.21
C GLY A 14 11.25 -23.40 19.84
N CYS A 15 11.59 -23.03 18.60
CA CYS A 15 11.04 -21.84 17.98
C CYS A 15 9.53 -22.06 17.85
N ALA A 16 8.79 -21.77 18.91
CA ALA A 16 7.36 -21.62 18.83
C ALA A 16 7.14 -20.29 18.11
N VAL A 17 6.77 -20.38 16.83
CA VAL A 17 6.08 -19.29 16.15
C VAL A 17 4.83 -19.04 16.99
N ASP A 18 4.73 -17.87 17.59
CA ASP A 18 3.56 -17.51 18.39
C ASP A 18 2.34 -17.48 17.45
N PRO A 19 1.36 -18.39 17.58
CA PRO A 19 0.16 -18.35 16.74
C PRO A 19 -0.68 -17.08 17.00
N ALA A 20 -0.41 -16.33 18.08
CA ALA A 20 -1.07 -15.06 18.37
C ALA A 20 -0.65 -13.89 17.46
N ALA A 21 0.44 -14.02 16.69
CA ALA A 21 0.85 -12.96 15.77
C ALA A 21 -0.16 -12.71 14.62
N HIS A 22 -1.09 -13.64 14.38
CA HIS A 22 -2.14 -13.52 13.36
C HIS A 22 -3.45 -12.88 13.85
N GLU A 23 -3.58 -12.50 15.13
CA GLU A 23 -4.84 -11.95 15.65
C GLU A 23 -5.00 -10.43 15.44
N ARG A 24 -3.93 -9.69 15.11
CA ARG A 24 -4.03 -8.25 14.85
C ARG A 24 -4.19 -7.99 13.35
N ALA A 25 -5.38 -7.54 12.96
CA ALA A 25 -5.62 -7.00 11.64
C ALA A 25 -4.75 -5.75 11.43
N VAL A 26 -4.01 -5.74 10.32
CA VAL A 26 -3.25 -4.58 9.86
C VAL A 26 -4.11 -3.74 8.92
N TRP A 27 -4.09 -2.43 9.10
CA TRP A 27 -4.85 -1.45 8.34
C TRP A 27 -3.92 -0.48 7.63
N THR A 28 -4.04 -0.41 6.31
CA THR A 28 -3.27 0.55 5.50
C THR A 28 -3.88 1.94 5.60
N ASP A 29 -3.66 2.65 6.71
CA ASP A 29 -4.25 3.95 7.02
C ASP A 29 -3.23 5.04 7.43
N GLY A 30 -1.94 4.68 7.52
CA GLY A 30 -0.84 5.57 7.84
C GLY A 30 -0.63 5.79 9.34
N ASP A 31 -1.42 5.14 10.19
CA ASP A 31 -1.05 4.82 11.57
C ASP A 31 -0.25 3.51 11.55
N PHE A 32 0.73 3.37 12.44
CA PHE A 32 1.62 2.20 12.45
C PHE A 32 1.54 1.38 13.75
N ASP A 33 0.60 1.71 14.64
CA ASP A 33 0.45 1.07 15.95
C ASP A 33 0.10 -0.43 15.84
N ASP A 34 -0.62 -0.82 14.80
CA ASP A 34 -0.99 -2.21 14.47
C ASP A 34 0.20 -3.06 14.01
N TRP A 35 1.27 -2.44 13.53
CA TRP A 35 2.54 -3.08 13.22
C TRP A 35 3.42 -3.32 14.46
N GLU A 36 3.03 -2.83 15.64
CA GLU A 36 3.79 -3.06 16.86
C GLU A 36 3.90 -4.56 17.19
N GLY A 37 5.14 -5.06 17.25
CA GLY A 37 5.45 -6.47 17.48
C GLY A 37 5.54 -7.32 16.21
N VAL A 38 5.20 -6.78 15.04
CA VAL A 38 5.48 -7.44 13.76
C VAL A 38 6.98 -7.38 13.49
N THR A 39 7.60 -8.54 13.29
CA THR A 39 9.03 -8.63 13.02
C THR A 39 9.30 -8.25 11.57
N ALA A 40 10.35 -7.47 11.33
CA ALA A 40 10.81 -7.17 9.97
C ALA A 40 11.20 -8.47 9.24
N ALA A 41 10.71 -8.64 8.02
CA ALA A 41 11.07 -9.72 7.11
C ALA A 41 12.52 -9.54 6.60
N VAL A 42 12.98 -8.30 6.49
CA VAL A 42 14.39 -7.95 6.25
C VAL A 42 14.71 -6.59 6.89
N VAL A 43 15.93 -6.44 7.36
CA VAL A 43 16.52 -5.18 7.82
C VAL A 43 17.74 -4.90 6.97
N ASP A 44 17.90 -3.66 6.58
CA ASP A 44 18.96 -3.18 5.71
C ASP A 44 19.93 -2.27 6.49
N PRO A 45 21.25 -2.29 6.18
CA PRO A 45 22.23 -1.56 6.98
C PRO A 45 22.15 -0.05 6.81
N VAL A 46 21.93 0.68 7.90
CA VAL A 46 21.93 2.16 7.88
C VAL A 46 23.28 2.72 7.39
N GLY A 47 23.21 3.66 6.45
CA GLY A 47 24.34 4.47 5.99
C GLY A 47 25.24 3.77 4.97
N ASP A 48 24.74 2.74 4.29
CA ASP A 48 25.46 2.07 3.20
C ASP A 48 25.19 2.69 1.81
N VAL A 49 24.44 3.79 1.79
CA VAL A 49 24.20 4.63 0.61
C VAL A 49 25.20 5.79 0.45
N PRO A 50 25.36 6.34 -0.77
CA PRO A 50 26.14 7.56 -0.98
C PRO A 50 25.63 8.75 -0.16
N ALA A 51 26.56 9.57 0.33
CA ALA A 51 26.23 10.77 1.10
C ALA A 51 25.24 11.68 0.36
N GLY A 52 24.15 12.06 1.03
CA GLY A 52 23.09 12.88 0.46
C GLY A 52 22.06 12.11 -0.38
N SER A 53 22.08 10.77 -0.35
CA SER A 53 20.96 9.97 -0.84
C SER A 53 19.67 10.35 -0.10
N PRO A 54 18.54 10.54 -0.79
CA PRO A 54 17.27 10.87 -0.14
C PRO A 54 16.61 9.63 0.49
N VAL A 55 17.12 8.44 0.20
CA VAL A 55 16.63 7.15 0.73
C VAL A 55 17.85 6.32 1.12
N ASP A 56 17.74 5.70 2.29
CA ASP A 56 18.66 4.75 2.91
C ASP A 56 17.72 3.68 3.48
N LEU A 57 17.53 2.58 2.74
CA LEU A 57 16.47 1.61 3.06
C LEU A 57 16.70 1.07 4.47
N GLY A 58 15.63 0.95 5.26
CA GLY A 58 15.73 0.57 6.67
C GLY A 58 15.29 -0.86 6.90
N ALA A 59 14.04 -1.16 6.58
CA ALA A 59 13.43 -2.46 6.83
C ALA A 59 12.16 -2.66 6.00
N ILE A 60 11.76 -3.92 5.88
CA ILE A 60 10.45 -4.31 5.37
C ILE A 60 9.84 -5.29 6.36
N ALA A 61 8.62 -5.05 6.80
CA ALA A 61 7.77 -6.06 7.43
C ALA A 61 6.67 -6.48 6.46
N ALA A 62 6.20 -7.72 6.58
CA ALA A 62 5.13 -8.26 5.74
C ALA A 62 4.08 -8.96 6.62
N GLN A 63 2.82 -8.81 6.25
CA GLN A 63 1.66 -9.46 6.84
C GLN A 63 0.68 -9.83 5.74
N ASP A 64 -0.21 -10.78 6.02
CA ASP A 64 -1.28 -11.15 5.11
C ASP A 64 -2.61 -11.35 5.84
N ASP A 65 -3.68 -10.98 5.15
CA ASP A 65 -5.04 -11.35 5.50
C ASP A 65 -5.70 -12.05 4.29
N PRO A 66 -6.90 -12.63 4.46
CA PRO A 66 -7.57 -13.34 3.39
C PRO A 66 -7.73 -12.56 2.08
N ARG A 67 -7.71 -11.22 2.12
CA ARG A 67 -7.82 -10.39 0.92
C ARG A 67 -6.51 -9.75 0.50
N PHE A 68 -5.67 -9.35 1.44
CA PHE A 68 -4.57 -8.45 1.17
C PHE A 68 -3.21 -9.00 1.59
N LEU A 69 -2.19 -8.63 0.82
CA LEU A 69 -0.80 -8.58 1.27
C LEU A 69 -0.54 -7.17 1.78
N HIS A 70 0.06 -7.06 2.96
CA HIS A 70 0.45 -5.81 3.60
C HIS A 70 1.95 -5.77 3.78
N PHE A 71 2.54 -4.62 3.53
CA PHE A 71 3.94 -4.34 3.77
C PHE A 71 4.09 -3.04 4.52
N LEU A 72 4.95 -3.00 5.53
CA LEU A 72 5.47 -1.77 6.09
C LEU A 72 6.91 -1.62 5.60
N ILE A 73 7.19 -0.55 4.87
CA ILE A 73 8.53 -0.23 4.38
C ILE A 73 9.08 0.98 5.12
N ASP A 74 10.36 0.92 5.49
CA ASP A 74 11.12 2.02 6.05
C ASP A 74 12.16 2.48 5.01
N LEU A 75 12.12 3.77 4.68
CA LEU A 75 12.99 4.41 3.69
C LEU A 75 14.16 5.19 4.34
N GLY A 76 14.28 5.12 5.67
CA GLY A 76 15.34 5.74 6.50
C GLY A 76 15.27 7.27 6.60
N HIS A 77 14.57 7.93 5.68
CA HIS A 77 14.46 9.37 5.59
C HIS A 77 13.04 9.80 5.23
N THR A 78 12.61 10.95 5.78
CA THR A 78 11.32 11.54 5.44
C THR A 78 11.29 12.03 4.01
N VAL A 79 10.49 11.37 3.16
CA VAL A 79 10.34 11.68 1.74
C VAL A 79 8.88 11.70 1.33
N THR A 80 8.54 12.41 0.26
CA THR A 80 7.25 12.24 -0.42
C THR A 80 7.41 11.12 -1.45
N VAL A 81 7.15 9.86 -1.07
CA VAL A 81 7.49 8.68 -1.91
C VAL A 81 6.94 8.77 -3.33
N GLN A 82 5.76 9.35 -3.54
CA GLN A 82 5.15 9.47 -4.87
C GLN A 82 5.74 10.58 -5.75
N GLY A 83 6.48 11.52 -5.16
CA GLY A 83 6.98 12.75 -5.82
C GLY A 83 8.46 13.02 -5.61
N MET A 84 9.20 12.11 -4.97
CA MET A 84 10.64 12.21 -4.77
C MET A 84 11.42 11.92 -6.06
N ARG A 85 12.74 12.17 -6.03
CA ARG A 85 13.63 11.83 -7.14
C ARG A 85 14.11 10.39 -7.06
N GLY A 86 14.21 9.75 -8.23
CA GLY A 86 14.50 8.32 -8.32
C GLY A 86 13.24 7.46 -8.20
N SER A 87 13.43 6.15 -8.09
CA SER A 87 12.35 5.16 -8.04
C SER A 87 12.52 4.25 -6.85
N VAL A 88 11.49 4.11 -6.01
CA VAL A 88 11.41 3.02 -5.04
C VAL A 88 10.57 1.89 -5.66
N GLU A 89 11.15 0.70 -5.76
CA GLU A 89 10.55 -0.49 -6.33
C GLU A 89 10.46 -1.61 -5.29
N LEU A 90 9.26 -2.17 -5.08
CA LEU A 90 9.07 -3.42 -4.38
C LEU A 90 8.86 -4.53 -5.42
N VAL A 91 9.88 -5.37 -5.59
CA VAL A 91 9.89 -6.50 -6.51
C VAL A 91 9.38 -7.73 -5.77
N LEU A 92 8.44 -8.47 -6.36
CA LEU A 92 7.76 -9.60 -5.73
C LEU A 92 7.68 -10.80 -6.68
N ASP A 93 8.16 -11.95 -6.20
CA ASP A 93 7.66 -13.28 -6.56
C ASP A 93 6.46 -13.52 -5.64
N THR A 94 5.27 -13.46 -6.20
CA THR A 94 4.04 -13.39 -5.41
C THR A 94 3.50 -14.75 -5.07
N ASP A 95 3.70 -15.77 -5.92
CA ASP A 95 3.20 -17.13 -5.71
C ASP A 95 4.24 -18.14 -5.19
N GLY A 96 5.52 -17.75 -5.13
CA GLY A 96 6.61 -18.60 -4.69
C GLY A 96 7.04 -19.65 -5.73
N ASP A 97 6.54 -19.55 -6.97
CA ASP A 97 6.87 -20.46 -8.07
C ASP A 97 7.93 -19.84 -8.98
N LEU A 98 9.17 -20.34 -8.90
CA LEU A 98 10.25 -19.86 -9.77
C LEU A 98 10.00 -20.07 -11.28
N GLY A 99 8.98 -20.86 -11.65
CA GLY A 99 8.55 -21.10 -13.02
C GLY A 99 7.54 -20.08 -13.57
N THR A 100 6.95 -19.24 -12.71
CA THR A 100 6.13 -18.08 -13.10
C THR A 100 7.00 -16.82 -13.19
N GLY A 101 6.47 -15.76 -13.79
CA GLY A 101 7.20 -14.50 -13.91
C GLY A 101 8.52 -14.58 -14.68
N GLY A 102 9.56 -13.93 -14.15
CA GLY A 102 10.92 -13.94 -14.68
C GLY A 102 11.94 -13.30 -13.72
N PRO A 103 13.25 -13.45 -13.96
CA PRO A 103 14.27 -12.84 -13.10
C PRO A 103 14.22 -11.31 -13.23
N TYR A 104 14.01 -10.62 -12.11
CA TYR A 104 14.03 -9.15 -12.07
C TYR A 104 14.52 -8.64 -10.72
N GLY A 105 15.36 -7.60 -10.74
CA GLY A 105 15.79 -6.91 -9.51
C GLY A 105 16.41 -7.81 -8.43
N GLY A 106 17.02 -8.94 -8.81
CA GLY A 106 17.60 -9.90 -7.85
C GLY A 106 16.61 -10.87 -7.20
N VAL A 107 15.35 -10.89 -7.65
CA VAL A 107 14.34 -11.89 -7.28
C VAL A 107 14.12 -12.82 -8.47
N ASP A 108 14.40 -14.10 -8.28
CA ASP A 108 14.08 -15.16 -9.25
C ASP A 108 12.58 -15.44 -9.19
N GLY A 109 11.93 -15.59 -10.35
CA GLY A 109 10.49 -15.83 -10.42
C GLY A 109 9.63 -14.61 -10.09
N ALA A 110 10.17 -13.38 -10.15
CA ALA A 110 9.37 -12.19 -9.90
C ALA A 110 8.20 -12.10 -10.88
N ASP A 111 7.00 -11.82 -10.38
CA ASP A 111 5.77 -11.65 -11.17
C ASP A 111 5.36 -10.18 -11.30
N LEU A 112 5.70 -9.38 -10.29
CA LEU A 112 5.17 -8.04 -10.11
C LEU A 112 6.24 -7.12 -9.53
N VAL A 113 6.26 -5.89 -10.03
CA VAL A 113 6.97 -4.77 -9.39
C VAL A 113 5.96 -3.71 -9.06
N VAL A 114 5.89 -3.36 -7.78
CA VAL A 114 5.19 -2.16 -7.32
C VAL A 114 6.17 -0.99 -7.40
N VAL A 115 5.81 0.04 -8.16
CA VAL A 115 6.62 1.25 -8.33
C VAL A 115 5.98 2.36 -7.50
N LEU A 116 6.61 2.71 -6.38
CA LEU A 116 6.10 3.67 -5.42
C LEU A 116 6.43 5.13 -5.80
N THR A 117 7.41 5.30 -6.68
CA THR A 117 7.76 6.60 -7.27
C THR A 117 7.78 6.47 -8.79
N ARG A 118 6.60 6.52 -9.41
CA ARG A 118 6.46 6.34 -10.86
C ARG A 118 7.21 7.45 -11.59
N GLN A 119 8.26 7.09 -12.30
CA GLN A 119 8.97 8.03 -13.19
C GLN A 119 8.27 8.14 -14.55
N PRO A 120 8.14 9.35 -15.13
CA PRO A 120 7.65 9.52 -16.51
C PRO A 120 8.51 8.77 -17.53
N GLU A 121 9.82 8.73 -17.28
CA GLU A 121 10.82 7.97 -18.04
C GLU A 121 11.72 7.24 -17.03
N PRO A 122 11.87 5.90 -17.09
CA PRO A 122 12.59 5.12 -16.08
C PRO A 122 14.05 5.55 -15.84
N GLU A 123 14.69 6.11 -16.86
CA GLU A 123 16.10 6.52 -16.83
C GLU A 123 16.32 7.98 -16.39
N ARG A 124 15.24 8.76 -16.22
CA ARG A 124 15.36 10.15 -15.77
C ARG A 124 15.48 10.21 -14.24
N ASP A 125 16.42 11.00 -13.75
CA ASP A 125 16.47 11.43 -12.34
C ASP A 125 15.46 12.57 -12.09
N GLY A 126 14.20 12.32 -12.46
CA GLY A 126 13.09 13.23 -12.32
C GLY A 126 12.33 13.06 -11.01
N HIS A 127 11.40 13.98 -10.75
CA HIS A 127 10.40 13.78 -9.70
C HIS A 127 9.37 12.76 -10.17
N GLY A 128 8.99 11.86 -9.26
CA GLY A 128 7.91 10.90 -9.49
C GLY A 128 6.55 11.56 -9.70
N ALA A 129 5.64 10.79 -10.30
CA ALA A 129 4.26 11.15 -10.56
C ALA A 129 3.32 9.99 -10.18
N GLY A 130 3.23 9.72 -8.88
CA GLY A 130 2.31 8.74 -8.32
C GLY A 130 2.92 7.34 -8.20
N VAL A 131 2.03 6.35 -8.16
CA VAL A 131 2.37 4.93 -8.01
C VAL A 131 1.83 4.10 -9.17
N GLY A 132 2.40 2.92 -9.38
CA GLY A 132 1.93 1.99 -10.40
C GLY A 132 2.50 0.61 -10.21
N ILE A 133 2.21 -0.27 -11.17
CA ILE A 133 2.74 -1.63 -11.18
C ILE A 133 3.31 -1.98 -12.54
N ARG A 134 4.22 -2.94 -12.59
CA ARG A 134 4.69 -3.59 -13.81
C ARG A 134 4.60 -5.09 -13.61
N ARG A 135 4.04 -5.80 -14.58
CA ARG A 135 4.14 -7.26 -14.62
C ARG A 135 5.53 -7.66 -15.06
N ILE A 136 6.05 -8.70 -14.46
CA ILE A 136 7.30 -9.32 -14.86
C ILE A 136 6.97 -10.64 -15.56
N GLY A 137 7.64 -10.88 -16.68
CA GLY A 137 7.59 -12.16 -17.36
C GLY A 137 8.99 -12.58 -17.81
N PRO A 138 9.10 -13.67 -18.61
CA PRO A 138 10.39 -14.19 -19.04
C PRO A 138 11.25 -13.19 -19.84
N GLY A 139 10.62 -12.18 -20.46
CA GLY A 139 11.29 -11.11 -21.19
C GLY A 139 11.66 -9.89 -20.34
N GLY A 140 11.45 -9.93 -19.02
CA GLY A 140 11.67 -8.82 -18.09
C GLY A 140 10.39 -8.04 -17.78
N ALA A 141 10.56 -6.80 -17.32
CA ALA A 141 9.47 -5.95 -16.87
C ALA A 141 8.66 -5.38 -18.05
N GLY A 142 7.34 -5.58 -18.02
CA GLY A 142 6.38 -5.05 -18.98
C GLY A 142 6.14 -3.55 -18.83
N GLU A 143 5.10 -3.06 -19.49
CA GLU A 143 4.68 -1.65 -19.41
C GLU A 143 4.18 -1.27 -18.02
N MET A 144 4.20 0.03 -17.73
CA MET A 144 3.60 0.58 -16.51
C MET A 144 2.07 0.48 -16.59
N GLU A 145 1.48 -0.16 -15.59
CA GLU A 145 0.05 -0.35 -15.44
C GLU A 145 -0.51 0.40 -14.22
N GLN A 146 -1.81 0.65 -14.23
CA GLN A 146 -2.49 1.40 -13.18
C GLN A 146 -2.49 0.61 -11.85
N ALA A 147 -2.15 1.31 -10.77
CA ALA A 147 -2.15 0.81 -9.40
C ALA A 147 -3.46 0.09 -9.00
N SER A 148 -4.60 0.60 -9.45
CA SER A 148 -5.92 0.06 -9.13
C SER A 148 -6.16 -1.36 -9.64
N ARG A 149 -5.37 -1.85 -10.61
CA ARG A 149 -5.51 -3.22 -11.15
C ARG A 149 -5.23 -4.30 -10.11
N VAL A 150 -4.44 -3.99 -9.08
CA VAL A 150 -4.08 -4.93 -8.00
C VAL A 150 -4.50 -4.42 -6.63
N GLY A 151 -5.46 -3.48 -6.59
CA GLY A 151 -5.91 -2.88 -5.32
C GLY A 151 -4.81 -2.12 -4.56
N LEU A 152 -3.76 -1.65 -5.26
CA LEU A 152 -2.61 -1.00 -4.65
C LEU A 152 -3.05 0.24 -3.86
N LEU A 153 -2.75 0.24 -2.56
CA LEU A 153 -2.84 1.41 -1.69
C LEU A 153 -1.46 1.66 -1.07
N VAL A 154 -1.09 2.94 -0.98
CA VAL A 154 0.12 3.39 -0.30
C VAL A 154 -0.27 4.48 0.69
N SER A 155 0.13 4.31 1.96
CA SER A 155 -0.14 5.24 3.05
C SER A 155 1.13 5.52 3.85
N PRO A 156 1.33 6.71 4.44
CA PRO A 156 0.53 7.91 4.26
C PRO A 156 0.71 8.52 2.86
N THR A 157 -0.20 9.43 2.49
CA THR A 157 -0.13 10.19 1.22
C THR A 157 0.74 11.44 1.29
N HIS A 158 1.34 11.72 2.44
CA HIS A 158 2.25 12.84 2.68
C HIS A 158 3.66 12.35 2.96
N SER A 159 4.58 13.26 3.24
CA SER A 159 5.97 12.90 3.50
C SER A 159 6.11 12.10 4.80
N SER A 160 6.76 10.96 4.73
CA SER A 160 7.00 10.05 5.85
C SER A 160 8.33 9.33 5.65
N ASP A 161 8.91 8.79 6.72
CA ASP A 161 10.03 7.85 6.65
C ASP A 161 9.55 6.41 6.40
N ARG A 162 8.33 6.10 6.86
CA ARG A 162 7.69 4.80 6.71
C ARG A 162 6.42 4.88 5.89
N PHE A 163 6.16 3.82 5.13
CA PHE A 163 4.97 3.68 4.31
C PHE A 163 4.39 2.28 4.43
N GLU A 164 3.07 2.20 4.44
CA GLU A 164 2.33 0.96 4.27
C GLU A 164 1.98 0.79 2.80
N VAL A 165 2.08 -0.44 2.32
CA VAL A 165 1.72 -0.84 0.97
C VAL A 165 0.79 -2.04 1.05
N ARG A 166 -0.33 -1.98 0.33
CA ARG A 166 -1.32 -3.05 0.29
C ARG A 166 -1.61 -3.51 -1.13
N LEU A 167 -1.70 -4.82 -1.34
CA LEU A 167 -2.08 -5.44 -2.61
C LEU A 167 -3.23 -6.44 -2.42
N ASP A 168 -4.22 -6.42 -3.30
CA ASP A 168 -5.31 -7.41 -3.31
C ASP A 168 -4.82 -8.72 -3.94
N ARG A 169 -4.86 -9.81 -3.15
CA ARG A 169 -4.28 -11.11 -3.51
C ARG A 169 -4.91 -11.73 -4.74
N VAL A 170 -6.24 -11.60 -4.87
CA VAL A 170 -6.98 -12.16 -6.02
C VAL A 170 -6.68 -11.34 -7.26
N ALA A 171 -6.70 -10.01 -7.14
CA ALA A 171 -6.39 -9.12 -8.24
C ALA A 171 -4.93 -9.26 -8.73
N VAL A 172 -3.97 -9.47 -7.81
CA VAL A 172 -2.59 -9.79 -8.16
C VAL A 172 -2.53 -11.05 -9.01
N ALA A 173 -3.14 -12.15 -8.56
CA ALA A 173 -3.12 -13.43 -9.29
C ALA A 173 -3.75 -13.32 -10.69
N GLU A 174 -4.85 -12.56 -10.82
CA GLU A 174 -5.49 -12.30 -12.12
C GLU A 174 -4.57 -11.50 -13.05
N VAL A 175 -3.90 -10.47 -12.53
CA VAL A 175 -3.01 -9.59 -13.30
C VAL A 175 -1.75 -10.35 -13.75
N THR A 176 -1.12 -11.11 -12.85
CA THR A 176 0.10 -11.87 -13.12
C THR A 176 -0.18 -13.15 -13.92
N GLY A 177 -1.44 -13.53 -14.12
CA GLY A 177 -1.84 -14.71 -14.90
C GLY A 177 -1.63 -16.02 -14.14
N GLN A 178 -1.56 -15.96 -12.82
CA GLN A 178 -1.45 -17.12 -11.95
C GLN A 178 -2.73 -17.95 -12.00
N ARG A 179 -2.57 -19.27 -11.92
CA ARG A 179 -3.72 -20.19 -11.99
C ARG A 179 -4.61 -20.15 -10.75
N ARG A 180 -4.07 -19.67 -9.63
CA ARG A 180 -4.77 -19.51 -8.35
C ARG A 180 -4.18 -18.33 -7.59
N ALA A 181 -4.99 -17.71 -6.74
CA ALA A 181 -4.45 -16.89 -5.67
C ALA A 181 -3.63 -17.77 -4.72
N VAL A 182 -2.55 -17.19 -4.21
CA VAL A 182 -1.56 -17.83 -3.36
C VAL A 182 -2.21 -18.30 -2.05
N ALA A 183 -2.00 -19.54 -1.65
CA ALA A 183 -2.70 -20.19 -0.53
C ALA A 183 -1.86 -20.17 0.76
N PRO A 184 -2.45 -20.50 1.93
CA PRO A 184 -1.69 -20.67 3.15
C PRO A 184 -0.55 -21.68 2.98
N GLY A 185 0.62 -21.36 3.53
CA GLY A 185 1.83 -22.18 3.47
C GLY A 185 2.72 -21.91 2.25
N ASP A 186 2.19 -21.30 1.19
CA ASP A 186 3.02 -20.80 0.09
C ASP A 186 3.92 -19.65 0.60
N THR A 187 5.12 -19.53 0.04
CA THR A 187 6.10 -18.53 0.48
C THR A 187 6.45 -17.60 -0.65
N MET A 188 6.01 -16.34 -0.52
CA MET A 188 6.42 -15.27 -1.43
C MET A 188 7.84 -14.81 -1.12
N ALA A 189 8.51 -14.24 -2.13
CA ALA A 189 9.81 -13.61 -1.98
C ALA A 189 9.78 -12.19 -2.54
N GLY A 190 10.59 -11.30 -1.97
CA GLY A 190 10.63 -9.94 -2.47
C GLY A 190 11.87 -9.18 -2.08
N ARG A 191 12.00 -7.99 -2.65
CA ARG A 191 13.10 -7.06 -2.38
C ARG A 191 12.63 -5.62 -2.60
N LEU A 192 13.08 -4.72 -1.75
CA LEU A 192 12.94 -3.28 -1.96
C LEU A 192 14.22 -2.72 -2.58
N ARG A 193 14.07 -1.82 -3.55
CA ARG A 193 15.17 -1.22 -4.30
C ARG A 193 14.94 0.28 -4.43
N TYR A 194 15.99 1.06 -4.24
CA TYR A 194 16.01 2.47 -4.60
C TYR A 194 16.91 2.69 -5.81
N LEU A 195 16.35 3.29 -6.86
CA LEU A 195 17.04 3.55 -8.12
C LEU A 195 17.14 5.06 -8.39
N ARG A 196 18.24 5.49 -9.00
CA ARG A 196 18.37 6.81 -9.63
C ARG A 196 18.95 6.68 -11.02
N ALA A 197 18.34 7.39 -11.98
CA ALA A 197 18.76 7.37 -13.37
C ALA A 197 18.99 5.93 -13.92
N GLY A 198 18.09 5.00 -13.56
CA GLY A 198 18.17 3.59 -13.93
C GLY A 198 19.20 2.73 -13.17
N ALA A 199 20.06 3.33 -12.34
CA ALA A 199 21.03 2.60 -11.53
C ALA A 199 20.48 2.32 -10.12
N VAL A 200 20.75 1.13 -9.58
CA VAL A 200 20.48 0.80 -8.17
C VAL A 200 21.43 1.62 -7.31
N VAL A 201 20.85 2.43 -6.41
CA VAL A 201 21.58 3.17 -5.37
C VAL A 201 21.64 2.34 -4.11
N ASP A 202 20.53 1.65 -3.81
CA ASP A 202 20.34 0.88 -2.59
C ASP A 202 19.35 -0.27 -2.82
N GLU A 203 19.52 -1.37 -2.11
CA GLU A 203 18.62 -2.52 -2.17
C GLU A 203 18.75 -3.47 -0.97
N THR A 204 17.61 -3.96 -0.50
CA THR A 204 17.59 -4.92 0.61
C THR A 204 18.07 -6.30 0.17
N ALA A 205 18.45 -7.15 1.12
CA ALA A 205 18.44 -8.60 0.88
C ALA A 205 17.04 -9.08 0.46
N VAL A 206 16.96 -10.24 -0.21
CA VAL A 206 15.67 -10.85 -0.57
C VAL A 206 14.99 -11.34 0.71
N PHE A 207 13.81 -10.81 1.02
CA PHE A 207 12.98 -11.27 2.11
C PHE A 207 12.05 -12.38 1.66
N ARG A 208 11.55 -13.15 2.63
CA ARG A 208 10.55 -14.20 2.41
C ARG A 208 9.41 -14.05 3.41
N HIS A 209 8.19 -14.31 2.95
CA HIS A 209 7.00 -14.30 3.80
C HIS A 209 6.14 -15.53 3.47
N THR A 210 5.88 -16.35 4.49
CA THR A 210 4.99 -17.50 4.35
C THR A 210 3.57 -17.06 4.68
N LEU A 211 2.67 -17.20 3.72
CA LEU A 211 1.27 -16.79 3.89
C LEU A 211 0.58 -17.69 4.89
N ALA A 212 -0.24 -17.12 5.77
CA ALA A 212 -0.96 -17.91 6.77
C ALA A 212 -2.46 -17.98 6.50
N THR A 213 -3.01 -17.06 5.70
CA THR A 213 -4.46 -16.90 5.54
C THR A 213 -4.96 -17.39 4.18
N VAL A 214 -6.19 -17.90 4.17
CA VAL A 214 -6.83 -18.43 2.95
C VAL A 214 -7.28 -17.26 2.08
N PRO A 215 -6.90 -17.19 0.80
CA PRO A 215 -7.31 -16.08 -0.05
C PRO A 215 -8.82 -16.09 -0.31
N GLY A 216 -9.43 -14.90 -0.39
CA GLY A 216 -10.79 -14.70 -0.89
C GLY A 216 -11.87 -14.48 0.17
N GLU A 217 -11.53 -14.38 1.46
CA GLU A 217 -12.48 -13.85 2.45
C GLU A 217 -12.37 -12.32 2.50
N ASP A 218 -13.49 -11.63 2.70
CA ASP A 218 -13.45 -10.19 2.95
C ASP A 218 -12.77 -9.93 4.30
N PRO A 219 -11.89 -8.92 4.39
CA PRO A 219 -11.30 -8.53 5.66
C PRO A 219 -12.44 -8.11 6.59
N PRO A 220 -12.23 -8.16 7.93
CA PRO A 220 -13.18 -7.55 8.84
C PRO A 220 -13.47 -6.13 8.37
N LEU A 221 -14.74 -5.73 8.33
CA LEU A 221 -15.06 -4.34 8.09
C LEU A 221 -14.69 -3.57 9.35
N LEU A 222 -14.02 -2.42 9.19
CA LEU A 222 -13.97 -1.43 10.27
C LEU A 222 -15.39 -1.22 10.78
N GLY A 223 -15.55 -1.18 12.11
CA GLY A 223 -16.86 -0.92 12.71
C GLY A 223 -17.46 0.36 12.14
N ALA A 224 -18.81 0.43 12.08
CA ALA A 224 -19.53 1.58 11.53
C ALA A 224 -19.09 2.94 12.14
N ASP A 225 -18.49 2.90 13.33
CA ASP A 225 -17.97 4.06 14.05
C ASP A 225 -16.64 4.62 13.50
N ALA A 226 -15.93 3.92 12.61
CA ALA A 226 -14.62 4.37 12.10
C ALA A 226 -14.68 5.71 11.35
N VAL A 227 -15.83 6.01 10.74
CA VAL A 227 -16.12 7.32 10.11
C VAL A 227 -17.19 8.11 10.86
N ALA A 228 -17.55 7.70 12.08
CA ALA A 228 -18.55 8.39 12.87
C ALA A 228 -18.13 9.84 13.12
N ARG A 229 -19.13 10.73 13.05
CA ARG A 229 -18.92 12.14 13.30
C ARG A 229 -18.71 12.35 14.79
N ARG A 230 -17.57 12.94 15.16
CA ARG A 230 -17.38 13.46 16.51
C ARG A 230 -18.37 14.62 16.74
N PRO A 231 -19.08 14.65 17.87
CA PRO A 231 -19.95 15.79 18.20
C PRO A 231 -19.19 17.11 18.07
N GLU A 232 -19.85 18.13 17.52
CA GLU A 232 -19.32 19.50 17.38
C GLU A 232 -18.08 19.66 16.47
N ALA A 233 -17.60 18.59 15.82
CA ALA A 233 -16.50 18.69 14.87
C ALA A 233 -16.96 19.28 13.52
N LEU A 234 -16.12 20.15 12.95
CA LEU A 234 -16.17 20.54 11.54
C LEU A 234 -15.49 19.46 10.71
N ARG A 235 -16.18 18.93 9.69
CA ARG A 235 -15.65 17.91 8.79
C ARG A 235 -15.30 18.52 7.44
N VAL A 236 -14.02 18.57 7.15
CA VAL A 236 -13.46 19.01 5.87
C VAL A 236 -13.02 17.79 5.08
N VAL A 237 -13.48 17.67 3.84
CA VAL A 237 -13.03 16.64 2.90
C VAL A 237 -12.32 17.35 1.74
N ALA A 238 -11.04 17.03 1.54
CA ALA A 238 -10.30 17.42 0.35
C ALA A 238 -10.12 16.19 -0.54
N TRP A 239 -10.55 16.29 -1.80
CA TRP A 239 -10.57 15.16 -2.71
C TRP A 239 -10.19 15.58 -4.12
N ASN A 240 -9.07 15.04 -4.61
CA ASN A 240 -8.74 15.05 -6.03
C ASN A 240 -9.69 14.12 -6.80
N VAL A 241 -10.49 14.67 -7.71
CA VAL A 241 -11.53 13.91 -8.44
C VAL A 241 -11.06 13.33 -9.77
N SER A 242 -9.74 13.16 -9.95
CA SER A 242 -9.12 12.50 -11.10
C SER A 242 -9.65 13.05 -12.43
N SER A 243 -9.29 14.29 -12.73
CA SER A 243 -9.67 15.02 -13.94
C SER A 243 -11.18 14.99 -14.23
N MET A 244 -11.97 15.41 -13.23
CA MET A 244 -13.44 15.49 -13.31
C MET A 244 -14.16 14.15 -13.51
N SER A 245 -13.55 13.02 -13.15
CA SER A 245 -14.17 11.68 -13.27
C SER A 245 -15.48 11.55 -12.49
N PHE A 246 -15.76 12.46 -11.52
CA PHE A 246 -17.06 12.56 -10.87
C PHE A 246 -18.21 12.73 -11.88
N ARG A 247 -17.99 13.31 -13.07
CA ARG A 247 -19.05 13.47 -14.08
C ARG A 247 -19.52 12.15 -14.67
N SER A 248 -18.59 11.21 -14.89
CA SER A 248 -18.85 9.89 -15.47
C SER A 248 -19.05 8.79 -14.44
N ASN A 249 -18.62 9.00 -13.18
CA ASN A 249 -18.71 8.02 -12.11
C ASN A 249 -19.39 8.60 -10.84
N GLN A 250 -20.51 9.30 -11.02
CA GLN A 250 -21.17 10.04 -9.93
C GLN A 250 -21.49 9.16 -8.72
N ASP A 251 -21.99 7.95 -8.93
CA ASP A 251 -22.47 7.09 -7.83
C ASP A 251 -21.35 6.70 -6.86
N ALA A 252 -20.15 6.40 -7.37
CA ALA A 252 -19.01 6.05 -6.52
C ALA A 252 -18.58 7.22 -5.62
N PHE A 253 -18.45 8.42 -6.21
CA PHE A 253 -18.11 9.62 -5.44
C PHE A 253 -19.21 9.99 -4.46
N ARG A 254 -20.49 9.98 -4.91
CA ARG A 254 -21.65 10.33 -4.08
C ARG A 254 -21.78 9.42 -2.87
N ARG A 255 -21.51 8.12 -3.02
CA ARG A 255 -21.52 7.16 -1.90
C ARG A 255 -20.52 7.55 -0.81
N VAL A 256 -19.31 7.94 -1.18
CA VAL A 256 -18.27 8.35 -0.22
C VAL A 256 -18.62 9.69 0.42
N VAL A 257 -19.06 10.68 -0.36
CA VAL A 257 -19.50 11.97 0.19
C VAL A 257 -20.67 11.79 1.15
N ALA A 258 -21.64 10.92 0.84
CA ALA A 258 -22.75 10.61 1.73
C ALA A 258 -22.28 9.96 3.05
N ALA A 259 -21.39 8.97 2.97
CA ALA A 259 -20.85 8.30 4.15
C ALA A 259 -20.02 9.25 5.04
N LEU A 260 -19.24 10.14 4.40
CA LEU A 260 -18.46 11.14 5.11
C LEU A 260 -19.30 12.33 5.57
N ALA A 261 -20.47 12.64 4.99
CA ALA A 261 -21.30 13.78 5.38
C ALA A 261 -20.50 15.08 5.74
N PRO A 262 -19.65 15.60 4.81
CA PRO A 262 -18.79 16.75 5.08
C PRO A 262 -19.57 18.04 5.30
N ASP A 263 -18.97 18.98 6.05
CA ASP A 263 -19.44 20.37 6.12
C ASP A 263 -18.76 21.24 5.05
N VAL A 264 -17.52 20.90 4.69
CA VAL A 264 -16.73 21.56 3.64
C VAL A 264 -16.19 20.49 2.69
N LEU A 265 -16.38 20.70 1.39
CA LEU A 265 -15.88 19.82 0.33
C LEU A 265 -14.96 20.62 -0.59
N LEU A 266 -13.69 20.25 -0.62
CA LEU A 266 -12.66 20.81 -1.50
C LEU A 266 -12.39 19.79 -2.61
N LEU A 267 -12.68 20.15 -3.85
CA LEU A 267 -12.46 19.29 -5.02
C LEU A 267 -11.27 19.80 -5.81
N ASP A 268 -10.26 18.95 -5.99
CA ASP A 268 -9.09 19.21 -6.82
C ASP A 268 -9.22 18.50 -8.19
N GLU A 269 -8.46 18.96 -9.18
CA GLU A 269 -8.60 18.59 -10.61
C GLU A 269 -9.99 18.89 -11.21
N ILE A 270 -10.60 19.96 -10.74
CA ILE A 270 -11.77 20.59 -11.37
C ILE A 270 -11.28 21.58 -12.43
N HIS A 271 -11.52 21.28 -13.71
CA HIS A 271 -11.12 22.14 -14.82
C HIS A 271 -12.22 23.16 -15.17
N PHE A 272 -11.85 24.19 -15.94
CA PHE A 272 -12.71 25.31 -16.34
C PHE A 272 -14.00 24.94 -17.09
N THR A 273 -14.15 23.67 -17.51
CA THR A 273 -15.36 23.16 -18.18
C THR A 273 -16.45 22.71 -17.20
N VAL A 274 -16.17 22.70 -15.90
CA VAL A 274 -17.16 22.38 -14.85
C VAL A 274 -17.97 23.61 -14.50
N THR A 275 -19.29 23.46 -14.53
CA THR A 275 -20.23 24.52 -14.19
C THR A 275 -20.77 24.35 -12.75
N PRO A 276 -21.30 25.41 -12.12
CA PRO A 276 -22.04 25.28 -10.87
C PRO A 276 -23.22 24.29 -10.94
N GLU A 277 -23.84 24.11 -12.12
CA GLU A 277 -24.90 23.13 -12.34
C GLU A 277 -24.38 21.69 -12.29
N ASP A 278 -23.19 21.43 -12.86
CA ASP A 278 -22.53 20.13 -12.75
C ASP A 278 -22.29 19.75 -11.28
N LEU A 279 -21.82 20.71 -10.47
CA LEU A 279 -21.58 20.52 -9.04
C LEU A 279 -22.88 20.32 -8.26
N ALA A 280 -23.92 21.12 -8.55
CA ALA A 280 -25.22 20.98 -7.91
C ALA A 280 -25.88 19.62 -8.21
N ARG A 281 -25.74 19.11 -9.43
CA ARG A 281 -26.16 17.76 -9.81
C ARG A 281 -25.36 16.71 -9.05
N PHE A 282 -24.03 16.85 -9.01
CA PHE A 282 -23.14 15.95 -8.29
C PHE A 282 -23.48 15.86 -6.80
N THR A 283 -23.81 16.97 -6.13
CA THR A 283 -24.11 17.00 -4.69
C THR A 283 -25.59 17.01 -4.33
N ARG A 284 -26.49 16.74 -5.28
CA ARG A 284 -27.93 16.67 -5.01
C ARG A 284 -28.21 15.71 -3.86
N ASP A 285 -28.97 16.17 -2.87
CA ASP A 285 -29.35 15.40 -1.66
C ASP A 285 -28.17 14.96 -0.77
N LEU A 286 -26.96 15.47 -1.01
CA LEU A 286 -25.77 15.22 -0.18
C LEU A 286 -25.47 16.35 0.80
N ALA A 287 -26.23 17.43 0.75
CA ALA A 287 -26.04 18.53 1.68
C ALA A 287 -26.42 18.11 3.10
N PRO A 288 -25.74 18.64 4.14
CA PRO A 288 -26.17 18.45 5.51
C PRO A 288 -27.66 18.80 5.67
N ALA A 289 -28.40 18.01 6.45
CA ALA A 289 -29.85 18.15 6.57
C ALA A 289 -30.27 19.61 6.81
N GLY A 290 -31.12 20.13 5.92
CA GLY A 290 -31.63 21.51 5.99
C GLY A 290 -30.69 22.59 5.44
N LYS A 291 -29.57 22.22 4.78
CA LYS A 291 -28.64 23.17 4.15
C LYS A 291 -28.50 22.89 2.65
N GLY A 292 -28.04 23.89 1.90
CA GLY A 292 -27.59 23.75 0.52
C GLY A 292 -26.07 23.96 0.42
N TRP A 293 -25.44 23.38 -0.60
CA TRP A 293 -24.04 23.66 -0.90
C TRP A 293 -23.90 25.05 -1.54
N THR A 294 -22.88 25.79 -1.10
CA THR A 294 -22.41 27.00 -1.81
C THR A 294 -21.07 26.67 -2.44
N TRP A 295 -20.91 27.00 -3.72
CA TRP A 295 -19.71 26.68 -4.50
C TRP A 295 -18.86 27.91 -4.76
N TRP A 296 -17.56 27.78 -4.51
CA TRP A 296 -16.56 28.74 -4.94
C TRP A 296 -15.62 28.03 -5.91
N LEU A 297 -15.63 28.48 -7.16
CA LEU A 297 -14.67 28.02 -8.16
C LEU A 297 -13.50 29.00 -8.16
N ALA A 298 -12.31 28.52 -7.81
CA ALA A 298 -11.11 29.29 -8.01
C ALA A 298 -10.93 29.49 -9.53
N SER A 299 -10.93 30.74 -9.97
CA SER A 299 -10.51 31.08 -11.33
C SER A 299 -9.02 30.79 -11.43
N GLY A 300 -8.65 29.87 -12.33
CA GLY A 300 -7.26 29.68 -12.75
C GLY A 300 -6.72 30.86 -13.54
#